data_AF-A0A951J0C9-F1
#
_entry.id   AF-A0A951J0C9-F1
#
_cell.length_a   1.000
_cell.length_b   1.000
_cell.length_c   1.000
_cell.angle_alpha   90.00
_cell.angle_beta   90.00
_cell.angle_gamma   90.00
#
_symmetry.space_group_name_H-M   'P 1'
#
loop_
_entity.id
_entity.type
_entity.pdbx_description
1 polymer ?
#
loop_
_entity_poly.entity_id
_entity_poly.type
_entity_poly.pdbx_seq_one_letter_code
_entity_poly.pdbx_strand_id
1 'polypeptide(L)'
;MLPLPLLILKYSICMGEVSQYIYEKYGKFPGIRSTVMMPGFVQAHHIDTDFYDRYYKEGAYLSTHAVHMENWHADFSKIQQ
;
A
#
# COMPACT_ATOMS: atom_id res chain seq x y z
N MET A 1 -9.33 3.59 -3.51
CA MET A 1 -7.90 3.30 -3.27
C MET A 1 -7.17 4.64 -3.15
N LEU A 2 -6.16 4.80 -2.28
CA LEU A 2 -5.54 6.12 -2.04
C LEU A 2 -4.57 6.49 -3.17
N PRO A 3 -4.50 7.75 -3.65
CA PRO A 3 -3.51 8.15 -4.65
C PRO A 3 -2.08 7.96 -4.14
N LEU A 4 -1.12 7.77 -5.06
CA LEU A 4 0.28 7.44 -4.76
C LEU A 4 0.92 8.31 -3.65
N PRO A 5 0.74 9.65 -3.61
CA PRO A 5 1.32 10.47 -2.54
C PRO A 5 0.74 10.15 -1.16
N LEU A 6 -0.56 9.84 -1.08
CA LEU A 6 -1.22 9.47 0.17
C LEU A 6 -0.82 8.06 0.63
N LEU A 7 -0.57 7.13 -0.30
CA LEU A 7 -0.06 5.80 0.04
C LEU A 7 1.32 5.90 0.71
N ILE A 8 2.22 6.72 0.18
CA ILE A 8 3.57 6.94 0.75
C ILE A 8 3.46 7.51 2.16
N LEU A 9 2.62 8.53 2.37
CA LEU A 9 2.43 9.13 3.70
C LEU A 9 1.88 8.14 4.71
N LYS A 10 0.84 7.37 4.36
CA LYS A 10 0.28 6.35 5.26
C LYS A 10 1.28 5.25 5.59
N TYR A 11 2.06 4.83 4.60
CA TYR A 11 3.12 3.87 4.81
C TYR A 11 4.18 4.40 5.79
N SER A 12 4.61 5.65 5.64
CA SER A 12 5.56 6.28 6.56
C SER A 12 5.02 6.39 7.99
N ILE A 13 3.73 6.73 8.16
CA ILE A 13 3.09 6.78 9.48
C ILE A 13 3.07 5.40 10.13
N CYS A 14 2.66 4.37 9.39
CA CYS A 14 2.64 2.99 9.87
C CYS A 14 4.04 2.52 10.29
N MET A 15 5.07 2.80 9.47
CA MET A 15 6.45 2.47 9.82
C MET A 15 6.94 3.22 11.06
N GLY A 16 6.49 4.47 11.24
CA GLY A 16 6.74 5.26 12.46
C GLY A 16 6.15 4.60 13.71
N GLU A 17 4.88 4.18 13.65
CA GLU A 17 4.19 3.51 14.77
C GLU A 17 4.85 2.17 15.13
N VAL A 18 5.15 1.34 14.11
CA VAL A 18 5.87 0.07 14.31
C VAL A 18 7.24 0.33 14.94
N SER A 19 7.93 1.36 14.48
CA SER A 19 9.26 1.71 15.01
C SER A 19 9.15 2.16 16.47
N GLN A 20 8.20 3.04 16.79
CA GLN A 20 7.97 3.54 18.13
C GLN A 20 7.71 2.38 19.11
N TYR A 21 6.82 1.45 18.76
CA TYR A 21 6.53 0.27 19.57
C TYR A 21 7.78 -0.57 19.85
N ILE A 22 8.60 -0.82 18.82
CA ILE A 22 9.83 -1.60 18.96
C ILE A 22 10.80 -0.91 19.92
N TYR A 23 10.95 0.41 19.79
CA TYR A 23 11.81 1.19 20.68
C TYR A 23 11.31 1.15 22.12
N GLU A 24 10.03 1.42 22.34
CA GLU A 24 9.42 1.41 23.68
C GLU A 24 9.52 0.04 24.36
N LYS A 25 9.36 -1.05 23.59
CA LYS A 25 9.37 -2.41 24.14
C LYS A 25 10.77 -2.98 24.39
N TYR A 26 11.75 -2.66 23.54
CA TYR A 26 13.05 -3.31 23.56
C TYR A 26 14.24 -2.35 23.77
N GLY A 27 14.02 -1.04 23.75
CA GLY A 27 15.03 0.00 23.93
C GLY A 27 16.05 0.10 22.78
N LYS A 28 15.85 -0.62 21.68
CA LYS A 28 16.77 -0.68 20.54
C LYS A 28 16.10 -1.17 19.26
N PHE A 29 16.74 -0.87 18.13
CA PHE A 29 16.41 -1.47 16.84
C PHE A 29 17.52 -2.43 16.38
N PRO A 30 17.18 -3.59 15.81
CA PRO A 30 15.88 -4.28 15.88
C PRO A 30 15.64 -4.93 17.26
N GLY A 31 14.35 -5.10 17.62
CA GLY A 31 13.95 -5.47 18.99
C GLY A 31 14.36 -6.86 19.48
N ILE A 32 14.46 -7.86 18.59
CA ILE A 32 14.64 -9.28 18.99
C ILE A 32 15.56 -10.14 18.09
N ARG A 33 16.01 -9.66 16.92
CA ARG A 33 16.80 -10.43 15.93
C ARG A 33 18.03 -9.64 15.48
N SER A 34 18.94 -10.28 14.73
CA SER A 34 20.15 -9.64 14.18
C SER A 34 19.80 -8.38 13.38
N THR A 35 20.66 -7.36 13.46
CA THR A 35 20.58 -6.02 12.86
C THR A 35 20.30 -5.96 11.35
N VAL A 36 20.26 -7.10 10.67
CA VAL A 36 20.20 -7.23 9.21
C VAL A 36 18.77 -7.27 8.64
N MET A 37 17.71 -7.47 9.43
CA MET A 37 16.38 -7.70 8.85
C MET A 37 15.23 -6.99 9.56
N MET A 38 14.78 -5.89 8.93
CA MET A 38 13.46 -5.32 9.14
C MET A 38 12.88 -4.90 7.76
N PRO A 39 12.24 -5.81 7.01
CA PRO A 39 11.71 -5.48 5.70
C PRO A 39 10.41 -4.68 5.87
N GLY A 40 10.51 -3.36 5.68
CA GLY A 40 9.36 -2.53 5.35
C GLY A 40 9.30 -2.38 3.83
N PHE A 41 8.34 -3.02 3.18
CA PHE A 41 8.13 -2.87 1.74
C PHE A 41 6.65 -2.70 1.44
N VAL A 42 6.34 -1.74 0.58
CA VAL A 42 5.03 -1.62 -0.06
C VAL A 42 5.24 -1.59 -1.56
N GLN A 43 4.39 -2.32 -2.28
CA GLN A 43 4.41 -2.37 -3.73
C GLN A 43 3.03 -1.96 -4.25
N ALA A 44 3.01 -1.00 -5.16
CA ALA A 44 1.84 -0.70 -5.98
C ALA A 44 2.04 -1.39 -7.35
N HIS A 45 1.03 -2.12 -7.82
CA HIS A 45 1.03 -2.71 -9.16
C HIS A 45 -0.33 -2.51 -9.81
N HIS A 46 -0.34 -2.44 -11.15
CA HIS A 46 -1.56 -2.52 -11.92
C HIS A 46 -1.87 -4.00 -12.16
N ILE A 47 -2.96 -4.47 -11.56
CA ILE A 47 -3.46 -5.82 -11.81
C ILE A 47 -4.28 -5.81 -13.11
N ASP A 48 -4.10 -6.85 -13.93
CA ASP A 48 -4.87 -7.05 -15.16
C ASP A 48 -6.22 -7.67 -14.82
N THR A 49 -7.24 -6.84 -14.58
CA THR A 49 -8.57 -7.31 -14.18
C THR A 49 -9.21 -8.20 -15.24
N ASP A 50 -8.98 -7.95 -16.53
CA ASP A 50 -9.57 -8.70 -17.64
C ASP A 50 -9.10 -10.17 -17.63
N PHE A 51 -7.83 -10.39 -17.27
CA PHE A 51 -7.30 -11.74 -17.08
C PHE A 51 -8.02 -12.47 -15.93
N TYR A 52 -8.21 -11.81 -14.79
CA TYR A 52 -8.86 -12.42 -13.64
C TYR A 52 -10.35 -12.68 -13.89
N ASP A 53 -11.04 -11.77 -14.57
CA ASP A 53 -12.45 -11.93 -14.95
C ASP A 53 -12.66 -13.12 -15.89
N ARG A 54 -11.69 -13.41 -16.76
CA ARG A 54 -11.77 -14.51 -17.72
C ARG A 54 -11.49 -15.88 -17.11
N TYR A 55 -10.61 -15.96 -16.12
CA TYR A 55 -10.06 -17.24 -15.65
C TYR A 55 -10.35 -17.57 -14.18
N TYR A 56 -10.86 -16.63 -13.39
CA TYR A 56 -11.11 -16.81 -11.96
C TYR A 56 -12.58 -16.58 -11.59
N LYS A 57 -12.92 -16.93 -10.35
CA LYS A 57 -14.26 -16.72 -9.78
C LYS A 57 -14.40 -15.28 -9.26
N GLU A 58 -15.65 -14.85 -9.09
CA GLU A 58 -15.97 -13.59 -8.42
C GLU A 58 -15.23 -13.47 -7.07
N GLY A 59 -14.67 -12.29 -6.79
CA GLY A 59 -13.86 -12.03 -5.60
C GLY A 59 -12.36 -12.34 -5.75
N ALA A 60 -11.89 -12.69 -6.96
CA ALA A 60 -10.46 -12.92 -7.22
C ALA A 60 -9.57 -11.68 -7.02
N TYR A 61 -10.16 -10.48 -7.03
CA TYR A 61 -9.52 -9.23 -6.66
C TYR A 61 -10.51 -8.32 -5.92
N LEU A 62 -9.98 -7.39 -5.12
CA LEU A 62 -10.79 -6.41 -4.39
C LEU A 62 -11.46 -5.40 -5.33
N SER A 63 -12.66 -4.91 -4.97
CA SER A 63 -13.35 -3.85 -5.72
C SER A 63 -12.49 -2.60 -5.94
N THR A 64 -11.55 -2.30 -5.03
CA THR A 64 -10.60 -1.20 -5.20
C THR A 64 -9.66 -1.34 -6.38
N HIS A 65 -9.37 -2.57 -6.83
CA HIS A 65 -8.60 -2.81 -8.04
C HIS A 65 -9.41 -2.53 -9.31
N ALA A 66 -10.71 -2.87 -9.31
CA ALA A 66 -11.61 -2.60 -10.45
C ALA A 66 -11.66 -1.11 -10.80
N VAL A 67 -11.68 -0.26 -9.78
CA VAL A 67 -11.76 1.20 -9.92
C VAL A 67 -10.38 1.86 -9.82
N HIS A 68 -9.29 1.13 -10.05
CA HIS A 68 -7.92 1.66 -9.93
C HIS A 68 -7.69 2.82 -10.91
N MET A 69 -8.02 2.62 -12.19
CA MET A 69 -7.78 3.61 -13.24
C MET A 69 -8.52 4.92 -12.98
N GLU A 70 -9.76 4.84 -12.51
CA GLU A 70 -10.55 6.01 -12.11
C GLU A 70 -9.92 6.72 -10.91
N ASN A 71 -9.55 5.99 -9.86
CA ASN A 71 -9.07 6.59 -8.63
C ASN A 71 -7.66 7.19 -8.72
N TRP A 72 -6.78 6.62 -9.57
CA TRP A 72 -5.36 6.98 -9.61
C TRP A 72 -4.95 7.72 -10.87
N HIS A 73 -5.66 7.52 -11.97
CA HIS A 73 -5.30 8.05 -13.29
C HIS A 73 -6.37 8.99 -13.87
N ALA A 74 -7.41 9.32 -13.11
CA ALA A 74 -8.34 10.36 -13.53
C ALA A 74 -7.60 11.69 -13.75
N ASP A 75 -7.97 12.38 -14.81
CA ASP A 75 -7.44 13.68 -15.15
C ASP A 75 -8.00 14.74 -14.18
N PHE A 76 -7.23 15.05 -13.14
CA PHE A 76 -7.59 16.03 -12.12
C PHE A 76 -7.67 17.48 -12.66
N SER A 77 -7.22 17.74 -13.91
CA SER A 77 -7.36 19.06 -14.54
C SER A 77 -8.81 19.45 -14.85
N LYS A 78 -9.73 18.47 -14.90
CA LYS A 78 -11.15 18.67 -15.23
C LYS A 78 -12.04 18.96 -14.02
N ILE A 79 -11.51 18.93 -12.80
CA ILE A 79 -12.28 19.11 -11.56
C ILE A 79 -12.33 20.59 -11.13
N GLN A 80 -11.61 21.48 -11.82
CA GLN A 80 -11.56 22.94 -11.53
C GLN A 80 -12.34 23.84 -12.51
N GLN A 81 -13.24 23.30 -13.35
CA GLN A 81 -14.24 24.09 -14.09
C GLN A 81 -15.63 23.88 -13.50
#